data_AF-A0A4Q4CX39-F1
#
_entry.id   AF-A0A4Q4CX39-F1
#
_cell.length_a   1.000
_cell.length_b   1.000
_cell.length_c   1.000
_cell.angle_alpha   90.00
_cell.angle_beta   90.00
_cell.angle_gamma   90.00
#
_symmetry.space_group_name_H-M   'P 1'
#
loop_
_entity.id
_entity.type
_entity.pdbx_description
1 polymer ?
#
loop_
_entity_poly.entity_id
_entity_poly.type
_entity_poly.pdbx_seq_one_letter_code
_entity_poly.pdbx_strand_id
1 'polypeptide(L)'
;MRSQWMAAALVAAAMAGPGQAQTAGDAAKGQALAAERNCGSCHGAAGISAMPNIPSLAGQPEEFITLQMILFRERLRDAPPMPDMAQGLEDAEVEALAAHYAGLKPGHAEDRAPRDAARYAAGAALSEKLRCGICHLPDYRGRAQIPRITGQREDYLAQSLTQYRDGKR
;
A
#
# COMPACT_ATOMS: atom_id res chain seq x y z
N MET A 1 51.85 29.05 39.34
CA MET A 1 50.48 29.28 38.83
C MET A 1 50.41 28.82 37.38
N ARG A 2 49.97 27.58 37.11
CA ARG A 2 49.65 27.11 35.75
C ARG A 2 48.43 26.20 35.85
N SER A 3 47.31 26.73 35.35
CA SER A 3 45.97 26.17 35.45
C SER A 3 45.87 24.86 34.66
N GLN A 4 45.38 23.82 35.32
CA GLN A 4 45.01 22.55 34.69
C GLN A 4 43.63 22.73 34.07
N TRP A 5 43.51 22.59 32.75
CA TRP A 5 42.23 22.59 32.05
C TRP A 5 41.79 21.13 31.91
N MET A 6 40.74 20.75 32.64
CA MET A 6 40.07 19.47 32.47
C MET A 6 39.34 19.48 31.13
N ALA A 7 39.79 18.66 30.18
CA ALA A 7 39.05 18.38 28.96
C ALA A 7 37.84 17.50 29.30
N ALA A 8 36.64 18.06 29.25
CA ALA A 8 35.39 17.30 29.34
C ALA A 8 35.21 16.50 28.04
N ALA A 9 35.34 15.18 28.14
CA ALA A 9 35.01 14.28 27.04
C ALA A 9 33.48 14.23 26.88
N LEU A 10 32.98 14.86 25.82
CA LEU A 10 31.60 14.70 25.37
C LEU A 10 31.43 13.29 24.81
N VAL A 11 30.74 12.42 25.56
CA VAL A 11 30.25 11.13 25.06
C VAL A 11 29.08 11.43 24.13
N ALA A 12 29.33 11.33 22.81
CA ALA A 12 28.27 11.34 21.82
C ALA A 12 27.48 10.02 21.92
N ALA A 13 26.35 10.05 22.62
CA ALA A 13 25.39 8.96 22.60
C ALA A 13 24.71 8.93 21.22
N ALA A 14 25.05 7.94 20.40
CA ALA A 14 24.34 7.66 19.17
C ALA A 14 22.93 7.17 19.51
N MET A 15 21.94 8.06 19.37
CA MET A 15 20.53 7.71 19.44
C MET A 15 20.15 6.98 18.14
N ALA A 16 20.21 5.65 18.14
CA ALA A 16 19.58 4.83 17.11
C ALA A 16 18.05 4.91 17.30
N GLY A 17 17.39 5.79 16.54
CA GLY A 17 15.93 5.83 16.45
C GLY A 17 15.37 4.64 15.65
N PRO A 18 14.12 4.23 15.87
CA PRO A 18 13.52 3.11 15.18
C PRO A 18 13.13 3.55 13.77
N GLY A 19 13.89 3.07 12.80
CA GLY A 19 13.62 3.20 11.38
C GLY A 19 14.46 2.13 10.70
N GLN A 20 14.11 0.87 10.95
CA GLN A 20 14.73 -0.24 10.24
C GLN A 20 14.36 -0.05 8.76
N ALA A 21 15.35 0.33 7.95
CA ALA A 21 15.20 0.33 6.51
C ALA A 21 14.87 -1.10 6.08
N GLN A 22 13.70 -1.31 5.46
CA GLN A 22 13.27 -2.63 4.99
C GLN A 22 14.31 -3.21 4.04
N THR A 23 14.65 -4.47 4.28
CA THR A 23 15.70 -5.16 3.53
C THR A 23 15.08 -6.04 2.44
N ALA A 24 15.87 -6.43 1.44
CA ALA A 24 15.48 -7.47 0.50
C ALA A 24 15.05 -8.78 1.20
N GLY A 25 15.52 -9.02 2.44
CA GLY A 25 15.11 -10.15 3.26
C GLY A 25 13.64 -10.07 3.71
N ASP A 26 13.09 -8.88 3.89
CA ASP A 26 11.70 -8.70 4.36
C ASP A 26 10.72 -8.94 3.22
N ALA A 27 11.02 -8.48 2.01
CA ALA A 27 10.23 -8.79 0.82
C ALA A 27 10.21 -10.30 0.48
N ALA A 28 11.32 -11.02 0.71
CA ALA A 28 11.38 -12.47 0.51
C ALA A 28 10.53 -13.25 1.53
N LYS A 29 10.54 -12.85 2.81
CA LYS A 29 9.65 -13.39 3.83
C LYS A 29 8.18 -13.13 3.48
N GLY A 30 7.87 -11.91 3.04
CA GLY A 30 6.53 -11.52 2.61
C GLY A 30 6.02 -12.35 1.44
N GLN A 31 6.89 -12.64 0.46
CA GLN A 31 6.55 -13.52 -0.65
C GLN A 31 6.18 -14.93 -0.18
N ALA A 32 6.97 -15.51 0.72
CA ALA A 32 6.71 -16.84 1.28
C ALA A 32 5.38 -16.87 2.05
N LEU A 33 5.15 -15.87 2.91
CA LEU A 33 3.91 -15.75 3.67
C LEU A 33 2.69 -15.51 2.76
N ALA A 34 2.81 -14.70 1.72
CA ALA A 34 1.74 -14.47 0.76
C ALA A 34 1.35 -15.76 0.02
N ALA A 35 2.31 -16.64 -0.26
CA ALA A 35 2.07 -17.96 -0.83
C ALA A 35 1.40 -18.91 0.19
N GLU A 36 1.90 -18.97 1.43
CA GLU A 36 1.34 -19.77 2.52
C GLU A 36 -0.12 -19.41 2.82
N ARG A 37 -0.40 -18.11 2.91
CA ARG A 37 -1.74 -17.56 3.18
C ARG A 37 -2.61 -17.45 1.93
N ASN A 38 -2.11 -17.93 0.79
CA ASN A 38 -2.81 -17.99 -0.49
C ASN A 38 -3.38 -16.64 -0.98
N CYS A 39 -2.68 -15.54 -0.69
CA CYS A 39 -3.11 -14.18 -1.07
C CYS A 39 -3.26 -14.03 -2.59
N GLY A 40 -2.37 -14.69 -3.34
CA GLY A 40 -2.34 -14.68 -4.80
C GLY A 40 -3.56 -15.31 -5.47
N SER A 41 -4.34 -16.14 -4.76
CA SER A 41 -5.59 -16.70 -5.30
C SER A 41 -6.62 -15.61 -5.61
N CYS A 42 -6.61 -14.52 -4.83
CA CYS A 42 -7.51 -13.40 -5.02
C CYS A 42 -6.84 -12.20 -5.69
N HIS A 43 -5.65 -11.84 -5.23
CA HIS A 43 -4.93 -10.65 -5.68
C HIS A 43 -4.04 -10.89 -6.90
N GLY A 44 -3.98 -12.13 -7.40
CA GLY A 44 -3.08 -12.57 -8.46
C GLY A 44 -1.69 -12.90 -7.93
N ALA A 45 -1.03 -13.90 -8.53
CA ALA A 45 0.32 -14.32 -8.14
C ALA A 45 1.35 -13.19 -8.29
N ALA A 46 1.16 -12.32 -9.29
CA ALA A 46 1.98 -11.12 -9.51
C ALA A 46 1.42 -9.88 -8.80
N GLY A 47 0.44 -10.02 -7.90
CA GLY A 47 -0.26 -8.90 -7.26
C GLY A 47 -1.15 -8.09 -8.21
N ILE A 48 -1.46 -8.64 -9.39
CA ILE A 48 -2.37 -8.06 -10.39
C ILE A 48 -3.62 -8.94 -10.43
N SER A 49 -4.75 -8.45 -9.91
CA SER A 49 -5.96 -9.25 -9.76
C SER A 49 -6.76 -9.30 -11.06
N ALA A 50 -7.15 -10.52 -11.47
CA ALA A 50 -8.12 -10.75 -12.54
C ALA A 50 -9.56 -10.91 -12.02
N MET A 51 -9.78 -10.85 -10.70
CA MET A 51 -11.10 -11.10 -10.12
C MET A 51 -11.90 -9.81 -9.95
N PRO A 52 -13.21 -9.81 -10.28
CA PRO A 52 -14.06 -8.64 -10.11
C PRO A 52 -14.07 -8.11 -8.68
N ASN A 53 -13.99 -6.78 -8.55
CA ASN A 53 -13.97 -6.05 -7.28
C ASN A 53 -12.82 -6.40 -6.30
N ILE A 54 -11.81 -7.16 -6.73
CA ILE A 54 -10.63 -7.45 -5.91
C ILE A 54 -9.48 -6.55 -6.35
N PRO A 55 -8.83 -5.81 -5.44
CA PRO A 55 -7.78 -4.88 -5.84
C PRO A 55 -6.51 -5.60 -6.25
N SER A 56 -5.81 -5.01 -7.22
CA SER A 56 -4.39 -5.28 -7.45
C SER A 56 -3.55 -4.62 -6.34
N LEU A 57 -2.53 -5.33 -5.87
CA LEU A 57 -1.63 -4.91 -4.79
C LEU A 57 -0.23 -4.53 -5.31
N ALA A 58 0.14 -4.98 -6.50
CA ALA A 58 1.48 -4.80 -7.05
C ALA A 58 1.86 -3.31 -7.20
N GLY A 59 3.00 -2.94 -6.61
CA GLY A 59 3.54 -1.58 -6.66
C GLY A 59 2.72 -0.56 -5.89
N GLN A 60 1.86 -1.02 -4.97
CA GLN A 60 1.17 -0.14 -4.04
C GLN A 60 2.17 0.37 -2.97
N PRO A 61 2.08 1.62 -2.48
CA PRO A 61 2.96 2.08 -1.42
C PRO A 61 2.90 1.17 -0.20
N GLU A 62 4.08 0.88 0.33
CA GLU A 62 4.26 -0.03 1.45
C GLU A 62 3.49 0.45 2.68
N GLU A 63 3.58 1.74 3.03
CA GLU A 63 2.87 2.29 4.19
C GLU A 63 1.36 2.25 4.01
N PHE A 64 0.86 2.34 2.76
CA PHE A 64 -0.55 2.12 2.49
C PHE A 64 -0.95 0.67 2.78
N ILE A 65 -0.19 -0.32 2.32
CA ILE A 65 -0.50 -1.73 2.55
C ILE A 65 -0.46 -2.05 4.04
N THR A 66 0.60 -1.63 4.74
CA THR A 66 0.73 -1.76 6.19
C THR A 66 -0.49 -1.19 6.91
N LEU A 67 -0.88 0.04 6.58
CA LEU A 67 -2.07 0.66 7.16
C LEU A 67 -3.34 -0.15 6.89
N GLN A 68 -3.56 -0.61 5.65
CA GLN A 68 -4.78 -1.36 5.33
C GLN A 68 -4.83 -2.69 6.08
N MET A 69 -3.70 -3.40 6.19
CA MET A 69 -3.63 -4.67 6.91
C MET A 69 -3.89 -4.49 8.40
N ILE A 70 -3.33 -3.45 9.03
CA ILE A 70 -3.63 -3.10 10.42
C ILE A 70 -5.13 -2.80 10.56
N LEU A 71 -5.71 -1.95 9.70
CA LEU A 71 -7.14 -1.64 9.76
C LEU A 71 -8.04 -2.88 9.60
N PHE A 72 -7.64 -3.86 8.80
CA PHE A 72 -8.35 -5.13 8.68
C PHE A 72 -8.19 -6.00 9.94
N ARG A 73 -6.97 -6.15 10.43
CA ARG A 73 -6.66 -6.94 11.64
C ARG A 73 -7.44 -6.42 12.85
N GLU A 74 -7.47 -5.10 13.04
CA GLU A 74 -8.19 -4.43 14.11
C GLU A 74 -9.70 -4.28 13.84
N ARG A 75 -10.21 -4.82 12.72
CA ARG A 75 -11.61 -4.72 12.29
C ARG A 75 -12.14 -3.29 12.19
N LEU A 76 -11.25 -2.32 11.96
CA LEU A 76 -11.58 -0.91 11.72
C LEU A 76 -11.95 -0.63 10.26
N ARG A 77 -11.60 -1.55 9.35
CA ARG A 77 -12.05 -1.54 7.96
C ARG A 77 -12.80 -2.84 7.67
N ASP A 78 -14.07 -2.73 7.32
CA ASP A 78 -14.89 -3.88 6.96
C ASP A 78 -14.86 -4.13 5.44
N ALA A 79 -14.23 -5.23 5.03
CA ALA A 79 -14.26 -5.73 3.65
C ALA A 79 -14.01 -7.25 3.64
N PRO A 80 -15.02 -8.08 3.93
CA PRO A 80 -14.86 -9.52 3.98
C PRO A 80 -14.29 -10.09 2.66
N PRO A 81 -13.36 -11.06 2.71
CA PRO A 81 -12.89 -11.78 3.90
C PRO A 81 -11.65 -11.14 4.57
N MET A 82 -11.20 -9.95 4.16
CA MET A 82 -9.90 -9.40 4.59
C MET A 82 -9.71 -9.25 6.11
N PRO A 83 -10.72 -8.84 6.90
CA PRO A 83 -10.58 -8.81 8.36
C PRO A 83 -10.20 -10.17 8.95
N ASP A 84 -10.75 -11.26 8.41
CA ASP A 84 -10.45 -12.63 8.87
C ASP A 84 -9.10 -13.10 8.34
N MET A 85 -8.73 -12.73 7.10
CA MET A 85 -7.40 -13.01 6.55
C MET A 85 -6.27 -12.32 7.31
N ALA A 86 -6.55 -11.13 7.87
CA ALA A 86 -5.58 -10.35 8.64
C ALA A 86 -5.50 -10.75 10.12
N GLN A 87 -6.45 -11.55 10.63
CA GLN A 87 -6.43 -11.99 12.03
C GLN A 87 -5.16 -12.77 12.34
N GLY A 88 -4.55 -12.46 13.49
CA GLY A 88 -3.38 -13.16 14.00
C GLY A 88 -2.10 -12.92 13.20
N LEU A 89 -2.08 -11.96 12.27
CA LEU A 89 -0.82 -11.49 11.67
C LEU A 89 -0.06 -10.63 12.69
N GLU A 90 1.19 -10.97 12.95
CA GLU A 90 2.11 -10.17 13.73
C GLU A 90 2.54 -8.92 12.95
N ASP A 91 3.01 -7.88 13.63
CA ASP A 91 3.43 -6.63 12.97
C ASP A 91 4.53 -6.86 11.92
N ALA A 92 5.51 -7.72 12.23
CA ALA A 92 6.57 -8.08 11.30
C ALA A 92 6.06 -8.83 10.06
N GLU A 93 4.97 -9.59 10.18
CA GLU A 93 4.33 -10.26 9.05
C GLU A 93 3.59 -9.28 8.16
N VAL A 94 2.89 -8.30 8.76
CA VAL A 94 2.24 -7.21 8.04
C VAL A 94 3.26 -6.40 7.23
N GLU A 95 4.36 -6.01 7.86
CA GLU A 95 5.45 -5.28 7.20
C GLU A 95 6.08 -6.10 6.08
N ALA A 96 6.33 -7.39 6.28
CA ALA A 96 6.89 -8.26 5.25
C ALA A 96 5.94 -8.38 4.02
N LEU A 97 4.64 -8.56 4.24
CA LEU A 97 3.64 -8.59 3.16
C LEU A 97 3.59 -7.26 2.40
N ALA A 98 3.66 -6.15 3.13
CA ALA A 98 3.68 -4.82 2.55
C ALA A 98 4.94 -4.61 1.67
N ALA A 99 6.12 -4.96 2.17
CA ALA A 99 7.38 -4.92 1.44
C ALA A 99 7.34 -5.77 0.16
N HIS A 100 6.78 -6.98 0.25
CA HIS A 100 6.63 -7.87 -0.89
C HIS A 100 5.80 -7.24 -2.01
N TYR A 101 4.57 -6.81 -1.72
CA TYR A 101 3.66 -6.28 -2.75
C TYR A 101 4.09 -4.91 -3.27
N ALA A 102 4.70 -4.06 -2.42
CA ALA A 102 5.26 -2.79 -2.84
C ALA A 102 6.43 -2.96 -3.84
N GLY A 103 7.23 -4.01 -3.66
CA GLY A 103 8.34 -4.35 -4.55
C GLY A 103 7.93 -4.97 -5.90
N LEU A 104 6.67 -5.40 -6.06
CA LEU A 104 6.20 -5.98 -7.32
C LEU A 104 6.03 -4.92 -8.40
N LYS A 105 6.26 -5.32 -9.66
CA LYS A 105 6.04 -4.46 -10.81
C LYS A 105 4.54 -4.17 -10.96
N PRO A 106 4.09 -2.91 -10.89
CA PRO A 106 2.68 -2.58 -11.05
C PRO A 106 2.21 -2.86 -12.49
N GLY A 107 0.94 -3.21 -12.62
CA GLY A 107 0.28 -3.46 -13.90
C GLY A 107 -1.21 -3.18 -13.82
N HIS A 108 -1.94 -3.68 -14.80
CA HIS A 108 -3.41 -3.68 -14.83
C HIS A 108 -3.87 -5.06 -15.24
N ALA A 109 -5.10 -5.40 -14.86
CA ALA A 109 -5.70 -6.68 -15.22
C ALA A 109 -5.81 -6.81 -16.75
N GLU A 110 -5.51 -8.01 -17.26
CA GLU A 110 -5.50 -8.30 -18.71
C GLU A 110 -6.92 -8.33 -19.30
N ASP A 111 -7.93 -8.57 -18.46
CA ASP A 111 -9.36 -8.58 -18.81
C ASP A 111 -9.95 -7.16 -19.00
N ARG A 112 -9.13 -6.10 -18.90
CA ARG A 112 -9.60 -4.73 -19.02
C ARG A 112 -10.15 -4.46 -20.42
N ALA A 113 -11.42 -4.07 -20.48
CA ALA A 113 -12.03 -3.59 -21.71
C ALA A 113 -11.28 -2.37 -22.30
N PRO A 114 -11.29 -2.18 -23.63
CA PRO A 114 -10.78 -0.97 -24.24
C PRO A 114 -11.37 0.29 -23.59
N ARG A 115 -10.54 1.29 -23.35
CA ARG A 115 -10.98 2.56 -22.78
C ARG A 115 -11.93 3.28 -23.74
N ASP A 116 -13.11 3.63 -23.26
CA ASP A 116 -13.98 4.60 -23.93
C ASP A 116 -13.33 5.99 -23.87
N ALA A 117 -13.00 6.56 -25.03
CA ALA A 117 -12.24 7.80 -25.12
C ALA A 117 -13.00 8.99 -24.51
N ALA A 118 -14.32 9.06 -24.71
CA ALA A 118 -15.14 10.16 -24.20
C ALA A 118 -15.26 10.10 -22.67
N ARG A 119 -15.50 8.92 -22.10
CA ARG A 119 -15.51 8.70 -20.66
C ARG A 119 -14.16 8.97 -20.03
N TYR A 120 -13.07 8.56 -20.69
CA TYR A 120 -11.72 8.82 -20.21
C TYR A 120 -11.42 10.33 -20.16
N ALA A 121 -11.76 11.08 -21.22
CA ALA A 121 -11.60 12.53 -21.24
C ALA A 121 -12.44 13.22 -20.15
N ALA A 122 -13.70 12.80 -19.97
CA ALA A 122 -14.55 13.30 -18.89
C ALA A 122 -13.97 13.01 -17.50
N GLY A 123 -13.46 11.79 -17.28
CA GLY A 123 -12.80 11.40 -16.03
C GLY A 123 -11.52 12.20 -15.76
N ALA A 124 -10.71 12.48 -16.79
CA ALA A 124 -9.52 13.31 -16.66
C ALA A 124 -9.87 14.74 -16.23
N ALA A 125 -10.87 15.36 -16.87
CA ALA A 125 -11.35 16.69 -16.51
C ALA A 125 -11.91 16.74 -15.07
N LEU A 126 -12.65 15.70 -14.64
CA LEU A 126 -13.12 15.58 -13.27
C LEU A 126 -11.96 15.45 -12.28
N SER A 127 -10.97 14.62 -12.58
CA SER A 127 -9.79 14.42 -11.73
C SER A 127 -9.01 15.71 -11.51
N GLU A 128 -8.84 16.50 -12.58
CA GLU A 128 -8.22 17.82 -12.52
C GLU A 128 -9.05 18.79 -11.67
N LYS A 129 -10.36 18.89 -11.95
CA LYS A 129 -11.28 19.76 -11.21
C LYS A 129 -11.31 19.46 -9.71
N LEU A 130 -11.35 18.17 -9.35
CA LEU A 130 -11.36 17.69 -7.98
C LEU A 130 -9.97 17.63 -7.34
N ARG A 131 -8.92 17.96 -8.12
CA ARG A 131 -7.53 18.02 -7.67
C ARG A 131 -7.02 16.70 -7.06
N CYS A 132 -7.47 15.58 -7.60
CA CYS A 132 -7.10 14.25 -7.09
C CYS A 132 -5.56 14.06 -7.03
N GLY A 133 -4.84 14.64 -8.00
CA GLY A 133 -3.38 14.56 -8.10
C GLY A 133 -2.60 15.28 -6.99
N ILE A 134 -3.23 16.16 -6.19
CA ILE A 134 -2.56 16.78 -5.03
C ILE A 134 -2.18 15.72 -3.99
N CYS A 135 -3.05 14.73 -3.79
CA CYS A 135 -2.81 13.64 -2.87
C CYS A 135 -2.20 12.43 -3.58
N HIS A 136 -2.79 12.01 -4.70
CA HIS A 136 -2.40 10.78 -5.40
C HIS A 136 -1.19 10.93 -6.34
N LEU A 137 -0.58 12.11 -6.43
CA LEU A 137 0.41 12.53 -7.42
C LEU A 137 -0.18 12.70 -8.83
N PRO A 138 0.45 13.51 -9.71
CA PRO A 138 -0.07 13.76 -11.08
C PRO A 138 -0.20 12.52 -11.96
N ASP A 139 0.63 11.50 -11.73
CA ASP A 139 0.62 10.21 -12.41
C ASP A 139 -0.21 9.14 -11.66
N TYR A 140 -0.82 9.52 -10.54
CA TYR A 140 -1.67 8.70 -9.70
C TYR A 140 -1.00 7.44 -9.12
N ARG A 141 0.33 7.50 -8.96
CA ARG A 141 1.10 6.40 -8.36
C ARG A 141 0.97 6.31 -6.83
N GLY A 142 0.40 7.34 -6.19
CA GLY A 142 0.30 7.40 -4.73
C GLY A 142 1.64 7.69 -4.05
N ARG A 143 1.62 7.83 -2.72
CA ARG A 143 2.80 8.02 -1.86
C ARG A 143 2.44 7.72 -0.41
N ALA A 144 3.35 7.13 0.35
CA ALA A 144 3.12 6.81 1.77
C ALA A 144 1.74 6.13 1.96
N GLN A 145 0.89 6.67 2.83
CA GLN A 145 -0.45 6.14 3.10
C GLN A 145 -1.50 6.50 2.01
N ILE A 146 -1.12 7.21 0.94
CA ILE A 146 -2.02 7.55 -0.17
C ILE A 146 -1.85 6.52 -1.29
N PRO A 147 -2.92 5.80 -1.69
CA PRO A 147 -2.79 4.68 -2.61
C PRO A 147 -2.47 5.10 -4.05
N ARG A 148 -1.75 4.22 -4.75
CA ARG A 148 -1.75 4.08 -6.20
C ARG A 148 -3.16 3.75 -6.67
N ILE A 149 -3.65 4.55 -7.60
CA ILE A 149 -4.93 4.29 -8.30
C ILE A 149 -4.71 4.06 -9.80
N THR A 150 -3.54 4.43 -10.35
CA THR A 150 -3.20 4.09 -11.74
C THR A 150 -3.00 2.58 -11.93
N GLY A 151 -3.66 2.03 -12.94
CA GLY A 151 -3.64 0.59 -13.24
C GLY A 151 -4.55 -0.27 -12.36
N GLN A 152 -5.22 0.31 -11.35
CA GLN A 152 -6.18 -0.41 -10.53
C GLN A 152 -7.44 -0.77 -11.33
N ARG A 153 -8.13 -1.85 -10.94
CA ARG A 153 -9.38 -2.26 -11.57
C ARG A 153 -10.45 -1.19 -11.42
N GLU A 154 -11.18 -0.92 -12.50
CA GLU A 154 -12.22 0.12 -12.54
C GLU A 154 -13.42 -0.22 -11.64
N ASP A 155 -13.80 -1.49 -11.56
CA ASP A 155 -14.88 -1.98 -10.70
C ASP A 155 -14.57 -1.78 -9.21
N TYR A 156 -13.35 -2.12 -8.78
CA TYR A 156 -12.88 -1.88 -7.42
C TYR A 156 -12.83 -0.38 -7.07
N LEU A 157 -12.33 0.45 -7.99
CA LEU A 157 -12.29 1.90 -7.78
C LEU A 157 -13.70 2.50 -7.70
N ALA A 158 -14.61 2.09 -8.59
CA ALA A 158 -15.99 2.53 -8.57
C ALA A 158 -16.70 2.14 -7.26
N GLN A 159 -16.50 0.89 -6.81
CA GLN A 159 -17.02 0.42 -5.52
C GLN A 159 -16.42 1.23 -4.36
N SER A 160 -15.10 1.44 -4.35
CA SER A 160 -14.42 2.20 -3.29
C SER A 160 -14.91 3.64 -3.20
N LEU A 161 -15.01 4.34 -4.34
CA LEU A 161 -15.51 5.72 -4.40
C LEU A 161 -16.98 5.81 -3.95
N THR A 162 -17.78 4.80 -4.28
CA THR A 162 -19.17 4.69 -3.81
C THR A 162 -19.23 4.51 -2.29
N GLN A 163 -18.39 3.66 -1.72
CA GLN A 163 -18.32 3.46 -0.27
C GLN A 163 -17.88 4.73 0.47
N TYR A 164 -16.90 5.47 -0.06
CA TYR A 164 -16.49 6.77 0.50
C TYR A 164 -17.62 7.80 0.46
N ARG A 165 -18.33 7.89 -0.68
CA ARG A 165 -19.49 8.79 -0.82
C ARG A 165 -20.58 8.47 0.21
N ASP A 166 -20.81 7.20 0.45
CA ASP A 166 -21.88 6.71 1.32
C ASP A 166 -21.46 6.60 2.81
N GLY A 167 -20.22 6.99 3.16
CA GLY A 167 -19.71 6.93 4.53
C GLY A 167 -19.50 5.51 5.07
N LYS A 168 -19.39 4.52 4.18
CA LYS A 168 -19.12 3.11 4.53
C LYS A 168 -17.62 2.81 4.61
N ARG A 169 -16.79 3.73 4.14
CA ARG A 169 -15.33 3.68 4.16
C ARG A 169 -14.78 5.10 4.25
#